data_AF-T1B5M7-F1
#
_entry.id   AF-T1B5M7-F1
#
_cell.length_a   1.000
_cell.length_b   1.000
_cell.length_c   1.000
_cell.angle_alpha   90.00
_cell.angle_beta   90.00
_cell.angle_gamma   90.00
#
_symmetry.space_group_name_H-M   'P 1'
#
loop_
_entity.id
_entity.type
_entity.pdbx_description
1 polymer ?
#
loop_
_entity_poly.entity_id
_entity_poly.type
_entity_poly.pdbx_seq_one_letter_code
_entity_poly.pdbx_strand_id
1 'polypeptide(L)'
;RRISRVGPEHLRAVRRGYYRGFAQMLVEVVKSVSLPAEEIRRRVRIVNLEAPRAYLAQGQSVLLAAAHQCNWEWMLLALSLELGYPIDAAYKPLVDRWAEREMKKLRSRFGCRLIPAKHLLADIIQRSPVTRAIAMVADQEPTNSERKHWTRFL
;
A
#
# COMPACT_ATOMS: atom_id res chain seq x y z
N ARG A 1 -3.07 15.99 18.20
CA ARG A 1 -2.17 16.71 19.16
C ARG A 1 -1.20 17.55 18.34
N ARG A 2 -1.13 18.87 18.54
CA ARG A 2 -0.22 19.75 17.77
C ARG A 2 1.24 19.45 18.13
N ILE A 3 2.05 19.06 17.15
CA ILE A 3 3.49 18.79 17.33
C ILE A 3 4.24 20.01 17.90
N SER A 4 3.69 21.21 17.72
CA SER A 4 4.24 22.49 18.20
C SER A 4 4.26 22.68 19.74
N ARG A 5 3.79 21.70 20.53
CA ARG A 5 3.77 21.77 22.01
C ARG A 5 4.60 20.67 22.68
N VAL A 6 5.51 20.06 21.94
CA VAL A 6 6.24 18.85 22.35
C VAL A 6 7.67 19.23 22.74
N GLY A 7 8.11 18.83 23.95
CA GLY A 7 9.44 19.17 24.46
C GLY A 7 10.60 18.53 23.66
N PRO A 8 11.82 19.11 23.70
CA PRO A 8 12.96 18.65 22.90
C PRO A 8 13.33 17.17 23.10
N GLU A 9 13.23 16.66 24.33
CA GLU A 9 13.50 15.25 24.63
C GLU A 9 12.52 14.29 23.97
N HIS A 10 11.23 14.63 24.00
CA HIS A 10 10.21 13.84 23.34
C HIS A 10 10.39 13.86 21.82
N LEU A 11 10.74 15.01 21.23
CA LEU A 11 11.05 15.08 19.79
C LEU A 11 12.24 14.18 19.42
N ARG A 12 13.29 14.14 20.24
CA ARG A 12 14.43 13.22 20.05
C ARG A 12 13.99 11.75 20.14
N ALA A 13 13.15 11.40 21.11
CA ALA A 13 12.64 10.05 21.27
C ALA A 13 11.79 9.61 20.06
N VAL A 14 10.87 10.45 19.60
CA VAL A 14 10.04 10.20 18.41
C VAL A 14 10.91 10.05 17.16
N ARG A 15 11.87 10.96 16.94
CA ARG A 15 12.80 10.89 15.81
C ARG A 15 13.57 9.56 15.81
N ARG A 16 14.11 9.15 16.96
CA ARG A 16 14.83 7.88 17.10
C ARG A 16 13.91 6.68 16.81
N GLY A 17 12.69 6.71 17.32
CA GLY A 17 11.67 5.69 17.02
C GLY A 17 11.36 5.59 15.53
N TYR A 18 11.18 6.74 14.87
CA TYR A 18 10.94 6.82 13.43
C TYR A 18 12.08 6.17 12.62
N TYR A 19 13.34 6.58 12.83
CA TYR A 19 14.46 6.03 12.06
C TYR A 19 14.67 4.53 12.31
N ARG A 20 14.43 4.06 13.54
CA ARG A 20 14.45 2.63 13.86
C ARG A 20 13.36 1.89 13.08
N GLY A 21 12.11 2.38 13.11
CA GLY A 21 11.00 1.77 12.39
C GLY A 21 11.19 1.79 10.87
N PHE A 22 11.72 2.90 10.33
CA PHE A 22 12.04 3.01 8.91
C PHE A 22 13.11 2.01 8.47
N ALA A 23 14.20 1.88 9.24
CA ALA A 23 15.23 0.89 8.96
C ALA A 23 14.70 -0.56 9.07
N GLN A 24 13.86 -0.84 10.08
CA GLN A 24 13.20 -2.15 10.21
C GLN A 24 12.32 -2.46 9.01
N MET A 25 11.48 -1.50 8.56
CA MET A 25 10.64 -1.66 7.39
C MET A 25 11.47 -2.00 6.14
N LEU A 26 12.59 -1.31 5.90
CA LEU A 26 13.47 -1.62 4.76
C LEU A 26 14.00 -3.07 4.82
N VAL A 27 14.44 -3.54 6.00
CA VAL A 27 14.88 -4.92 6.19
C VAL A 27 13.73 -5.91 5.99
N GLU A 28 12.53 -5.59 6.47
CA GLU A 28 11.33 -6.41 6.29
C GLU A 28 10.92 -6.51 4.81
N VAL A 29 11.03 -5.43 4.03
CA VAL A 29 10.80 -5.44 2.58
C VAL A 29 11.78 -6.40 1.90
N VAL A 30 13.08 -6.32 2.20
CA VAL A 30 14.06 -7.27 1.66
C VAL A 30 13.72 -8.71 2.08
N LYS A 31 13.35 -8.92 3.34
CA LYS A 31 12.99 -10.26 3.84
C LYS A 31 11.78 -10.84 3.14
N SER A 32 10.83 -9.99 2.72
CA SER A 32 9.59 -10.35 2.02
C SER A 32 9.83 -11.20 0.78
N VAL A 33 10.96 -11.06 0.09
CA VAL A 33 11.29 -11.86 -1.11
C VAL A 33 11.25 -13.37 -0.80
N SER A 34 11.67 -13.74 0.41
CA SER A 34 11.81 -15.15 0.84
C SER A 34 10.71 -15.63 1.78
N LEU A 35 9.80 -14.77 2.23
CA LEU A 35 8.81 -15.15 3.24
C LEU A 35 7.71 -16.03 2.62
N PRO A 36 7.41 -17.21 3.20
CA PRO A 36 6.28 -18.02 2.77
C PRO A 36 4.94 -17.36 3.16
N ALA A 37 3.86 -17.76 2.51
CA ALA A 37 2.54 -17.16 2.71
C ALA A 37 2.07 -17.28 4.18
N GLU A 38 2.34 -18.41 4.80
CA GLU A 38 1.99 -18.72 6.20
C GLU A 38 2.66 -17.76 7.18
N GLU A 39 3.90 -17.35 6.91
CA GLU A 39 4.61 -16.36 7.73
C GLU A 39 3.99 -14.97 7.61
N ILE A 40 3.57 -14.57 6.41
CA ILE A 40 2.86 -13.30 6.21
C ILE A 40 1.53 -13.33 6.96
N ARG A 41 0.74 -14.40 6.82
CA ARG A 41 -0.53 -14.58 7.54
C ARG A 41 -0.37 -14.54 9.05
N ARG A 42 0.68 -15.15 9.58
CA ARG A 42 0.97 -15.14 11.02
C ARG A 42 1.34 -13.75 11.53
N ARG A 43 2.06 -12.96 10.73
CA ARG A 43 2.63 -11.66 11.15
C ARG A 43 1.70 -10.49 10.86
N VAL A 44 0.80 -10.61 9.89
CA VAL A 44 -0.09 -9.54 9.45
C VAL A 44 -1.53 -10.00 9.60
N ARG A 45 -2.24 -9.38 10.54
CA ARG A 45 -3.69 -9.56 10.72
C ARG A 45 -4.41 -8.35 10.15
N ILE A 46 -5.29 -8.59 9.18
CA ILE A 46 -6.19 -7.56 8.65
C ILE A 46 -7.48 -7.62 9.46
N VAL A 47 -7.78 -6.53 10.15
CA VAL A 47 -9.02 -6.38 10.92
C VAL A 47 -10.08 -5.79 9.99
N ASN A 48 -11.33 -6.23 10.17
CA ASN A 48 -12.49 -5.80 9.40
C ASN A 48 -12.43 -6.07 7.89
N LEU A 49 -11.81 -7.20 7.50
CA LEU A 49 -11.69 -7.60 6.09
C LEU A 49 -13.04 -8.01 5.47
N GLU A 50 -14.04 -8.32 6.29
CA GLU A 50 -15.41 -8.60 5.88
C GLU A 50 -16.10 -7.39 5.23
N ALA A 51 -15.77 -6.15 5.65
CA ALA A 51 -16.37 -4.94 5.11
C ALA A 51 -16.12 -4.78 3.59
N PRO A 52 -14.86 -4.79 3.08
CA PRO A 52 -14.64 -4.75 1.64
C PRO A 52 -15.16 -6.01 0.93
N ARG A 53 -15.08 -7.20 1.55
CA ARG A 53 -15.62 -8.43 0.96
C ARG A 53 -17.12 -8.38 0.74
N ALA A 54 -17.88 -7.72 1.60
CA ALA A 54 -19.33 -7.59 1.45
C ALA A 54 -19.72 -6.85 0.16
N TYR A 55 -19.00 -5.78 -0.19
CA TYR A 55 -19.19 -5.07 -1.46
C TYR A 55 -18.72 -5.89 -2.65
N LEU A 56 -17.56 -6.54 -2.53
CA LEU A 56 -17.02 -7.41 -3.58
C LEU A 56 -17.95 -8.59 -3.90
N ALA A 57 -18.60 -9.17 -2.89
CA ALA A 57 -19.59 -10.24 -3.07
C ALA A 57 -20.83 -9.78 -3.85
N GLN A 58 -21.15 -8.48 -3.83
CA GLN A 58 -22.24 -7.87 -4.57
C GLN A 58 -21.83 -7.42 -5.99
N GLY A 59 -20.63 -7.80 -6.44
CA GLY A 59 -20.10 -7.36 -7.72
C GLY A 59 -19.52 -5.95 -7.72
N GLN A 60 -19.47 -5.27 -6.57
CA GLN A 60 -18.99 -3.89 -6.46
C GLN A 60 -17.50 -3.85 -6.14
N SER A 61 -16.72 -3.23 -7.04
CA SER A 61 -15.30 -2.99 -6.79
C SER A 61 -15.09 -1.98 -5.66
N VAL A 62 -14.01 -2.14 -4.90
CA VAL A 62 -13.69 -1.29 -3.75
C VAL A 62 -12.37 -0.55 -3.95
N LEU A 63 -12.29 0.68 -3.44
CA LEU A 63 -11.04 1.43 -3.34
C LEU A 63 -10.47 1.29 -1.93
N LEU A 64 -9.25 0.78 -1.83
CA LEU A 64 -8.48 0.68 -0.60
C LEU A 64 -7.42 1.78 -0.60
N ALA A 65 -7.60 2.77 0.27
CA ALA A 65 -6.64 3.86 0.46
C ALA A 65 -5.77 3.61 1.70
N ALA A 66 -4.47 3.73 1.53
CA ALA A 66 -3.46 3.58 2.56
C ALA A 66 -2.57 4.83 2.67
N ALA A 67 -1.70 4.86 3.68
CA ALA A 67 -0.66 5.87 3.85
C ALA A 67 0.72 5.20 3.88
N HIS A 68 1.79 5.96 3.63
CA HIS A 68 3.18 5.51 3.77
C HIS A 68 3.55 5.40 5.26
N GLN A 69 2.84 4.54 5.98
CA GLN A 69 2.95 4.33 7.40
C GLN A 69 3.17 2.85 7.70
N CYS A 70 4.02 2.56 8.68
CA CYS A 70 4.40 1.20 9.05
C CYS A 70 4.94 0.41 7.84
N ASN A 71 4.54 -0.85 7.67
CA ASN A 71 4.97 -1.71 6.57
C ASN A 71 3.79 -1.97 5.61
N TRP A 72 3.59 -1.05 4.68
CA TRP A 72 2.53 -1.16 3.66
C TRP A 72 2.81 -2.26 2.62
N GLU A 73 4.07 -2.69 2.45
CA GLU A 73 4.42 -3.77 1.53
C GLU A 73 3.90 -5.11 2.06
N TRP A 74 4.11 -5.40 3.36
CA TRP A 74 3.54 -6.58 4.00
C TRP A 74 2.01 -6.54 4.03
N MET A 75 1.42 -5.36 4.20
CA MET A 75 -0.02 -5.18 4.11
C MET A 75 -0.55 -5.58 2.71
N LEU A 76 0.13 -5.18 1.63
CA LEU A 76 -0.26 -5.57 0.27
C LEU A 76 -0.17 -7.09 0.07
N LEU A 77 0.89 -7.72 0.57
CA LEU A 77 1.05 -9.18 0.50
C LEU A 77 -0.04 -9.91 1.28
N ALA A 78 -0.35 -9.46 2.49
CA ALA A 78 -1.41 -10.02 3.31
C ALA A 78 -2.79 -9.83 2.66
N LEU A 79 -3.08 -8.64 2.12
CA LEU A 79 -4.32 -8.40 1.37
C LEU A 79 -4.43 -9.35 0.18
N SER A 80 -3.35 -9.56 -0.56
CA SER A 80 -3.33 -10.47 -1.71
C SER A 80 -3.57 -11.93 -1.33
N LEU A 81 -3.14 -12.35 -0.13
CA LEU A 81 -3.35 -13.69 0.39
C LEU A 81 -4.74 -13.91 0.98
N GLU A 82 -5.30 -12.87 1.60
CA GLU A 82 -6.48 -12.99 2.44
C GLU A 82 -7.75 -12.50 1.75
N LEU A 83 -7.72 -11.46 0.91
CA LEU A 83 -8.95 -10.82 0.44
C LEU A 83 -9.91 -11.78 -0.27
N GLY A 84 -9.37 -12.73 -1.05
CA GLY A 84 -10.15 -13.70 -1.84
C GLY A 84 -10.70 -13.13 -3.16
N TYR A 85 -10.30 -11.91 -3.51
CA TYR A 85 -10.67 -11.23 -4.76
C TYR A 85 -9.43 -10.64 -5.44
N PRO A 86 -9.47 -10.37 -6.75
CA PRO A 86 -8.36 -9.73 -7.45
C PRO A 86 -8.01 -8.38 -6.82
N ILE A 87 -6.70 -8.06 -6.82
CA ILE A 87 -6.18 -6.79 -6.32
C ILE A 87 -5.35 -6.11 -7.42
N ASP A 88 -5.70 -4.87 -7.70
CA ASP A 88 -4.94 -3.97 -8.55
C ASP A 88 -4.32 -2.87 -7.70
N ALA A 89 -2.99 -2.83 -7.58
CA ALA A 89 -2.32 -1.79 -6.82
C ALA A 89 -1.69 -0.74 -7.74
N ALA A 90 -2.01 0.52 -7.47
CA ALA A 90 -1.40 1.65 -8.13
C ALA A 90 0.07 1.80 -7.68
N TYR A 91 0.98 2.01 -8.62
CA TYR A 91 2.39 2.24 -8.29
C TYR A 91 3.05 3.24 -9.25
N LYS A 92 4.18 3.81 -8.82
CA LYS A 92 5.05 4.62 -9.67
C LYS A 92 6.20 3.74 -10.17
N PRO A 93 6.40 3.60 -11.49
CA PRO A 93 7.56 2.91 -12.03
C PRO A 93 8.87 3.49 -11.49
N LEU A 94 9.78 2.62 -11.08
CA LEU A 94 11.11 2.99 -10.63
C LEU A 94 12.02 3.26 -11.83
N VAL A 95 12.96 4.19 -11.65
CA VAL A 95 13.91 4.59 -12.70
C VAL A 95 14.93 3.46 -12.95
N ASP A 96 15.40 2.83 -11.88
CA ASP A 96 16.33 1.70 -11.98
C ASP A 96 15.59 0.42 -12.41
N ARG A 97 16.09 -0.22 -13.48
CA ARG A 97 15.44 -1.39 -14.10
C ARG A 97 15.48 -2.62 -13.21
N TRP A 98 16.56 -2.78 -12.44
CA TRP A 98 16.70 -3.91 -11.54
C TRP A 98 15.70 -3.78 -10.38
N ALA A 99 15.64 -2.61 -9.75
CA ALA A 99 14.71 -2.30 -8.67
C ALA A 99 13.26 -2.41 -9.13
N GLU A 100 12.92 -1.88 -10.31
CA GLU A 100 11.58 -2.00 -10.91
C GLU A 100 11.17 -3.48 -11.03
N ARG A 101 12.07 -4.32 -11.56
CA ARG A 101 11.81 -5.75 -11.74
C ARG A 101 11.62 -6.47 -10.40
N GLU A 102 12.51 -6.23 -9.43
CA GLU A 102 12.43 -6.90 -8.14
C GLU A 102 11.23 -6.45 -7.31
N MET A 103 10.90 -5.15 -7.32
CA MET A 103 9.70 -4.64 -6.65
C MET A 103 8.41 -5.14 -7.30
N LYS A 104 8.39 -5.27 -8.64
CA LYS A 104 7.27 -5.88 -9.34
C LYS A 104 7.06 -7.32 -8.90
N LYS A 105 8.11 -8.13 -8.97
CA LYS A 105 8.07 -9.53 -8.52
C LYS A 105 7.60 -9.64 -7.09
N LEU A 106 8.16 -8.84 -6.18
CA LEU A 106 7.83 -8.83 -4.76
C LEU A 106 6.35 -8.53 -4.53
N ARG A 107 5.85 -7.43 -5.09
CA ARG A 107 4.48 -7.00 -4.85
C ARG A 107 3.45 -7.90 -5.56
N SER A 108 3.82 -8.59 -6.63
CA SER A 108 2.94 -9.52 -7.36
C SER A 108 3.00 -10.98 -6.89
N ARG A 109 3.80 -11.32 -5.85
CA ARG A 109 4.05 -12.72 -5.42
C ARG A 109 2.77 -13.53 -5.20
N PHE A 110 1.71 -12.89 -4.73
CA PHE A 110 0.43 -13.53 -4.40
C PHE A 110 -0.71 -13.06 -5.30
N GLY A 111 -0.41 -12.67 -6.54
CA GLY A 111 -1.42 -12.40 -7.58
C GLY A 111 -1.89 -10.94 -7.70
N CYS A 112 -1.31 -10.00 -6.94
CA CYS A 112 -1.58 -8.58 -7.13
C CYS A 112 -1.10 -8.12 -8.52
N ARG A 113 -1.97 -7.41 -9.26
CA ARG A 113 -1.58 -6.72 -10.50
C ARG A 113 -1.11 -5.30 -10.17
N LEU A 114 0.03 -4.91 -10.71
CA LEU A 114 0.57 -3.56 -10.50
C LEU A 114 0.24 -2.68 -11.70
N ILE A 115 -0.45 -1.58 -11.45
CA ILE A 115 -0.86 -0.63 -12.48
C ILE A 115 -0.08 0.67 -12.31
N PRO A 116 0.68 1.11 -13.33
CA PRO A 116 1.33 2.42 -13.26
C PRO A 116 0.27 3.50 -13.02
N ALA A 117 0.48 4.38 -12.04
CA ALA A 117 -0.51 5.35 -11.58
C ALA A 117 -1.07 6.23 -12.73
N LYS A 118 -0.24 6.54 -13.74
CA LYS A 118 -0.65 7.28 -14.95
C LYS A 118 -1.73 6.59 -15.78
N HIS A 119 -1.83 5.26 -15.69
CA HIS A 119 -2.78 4.44 -16.45
C HIS A 119 -3.94 3.92 -15.58
N LEU A 120 -3.92 4.20 -14.27
CA LEU A 120 -4.87 3.63 -13.33
C LEU A 120 -6.32 3.94 -13.70
N LEU A 121 -6.65 5.20 -13.99
CA LEU A 121 -8.02 5.59 -14.33
C LEU A 121 -8.51 4.87 -15.61
N ALA A 122 -7.66 4.78 -16.63
CA ALA A 122 -7.99 4.07 -17.86
C ALA A 122 -8.22 2.57 -17.60
N ASP A 123 -7.38 1.92 -16.79
CA ASP A 123 -7.55 0.51 -16.40
C ASP A 123 -8.87 0.30 -15.62
N ILE A 124 -9.21 1.21 -14.70
CA ILE A 124 -10.46 1.17 -13.93
C ILE A 124 -11.66 1.17 -14.87
N ILE A 125 -11.69 2.10 -15.83
CA ILE A 125 -12.79 2.24 -16.79
C ILE A 125 -12.88 1.01 -17.69
N GLN A 126 -11.76 0.61 -18.32
CA GLN A 126 -11.71 -0.51 -19.27
C GLN A 126 -12.08 -1.85 -18.64
N ARG A 127 -11.69 -2.06 -17.38
CA ARG A 127 -11.98 -3.30 -16.65
C ARG A 127 -13.12 -3.11 -15.65
N SER A 128 -14.00 -2.11 -15.82
CA SER A 128 -15.14 -1.89 -14.93
C SER A 128 -16.05 -3.12 -14.72
N PRO A 129 -16.20 -4.07 -15.66
CA PRO A 129 -16.96 -5.31 -15.40
C PRO A 129 -16.27 -6.28 -14.44
N VAL A 130 -14.97 -6.11 -14.14
CA VAL A 130 -14.23 -6.98 -13.23
C VAL A 130 -14.31 -6.47 -11.81
N THR A 131 -15.03 -7.18 -10.95
CA THR A 131 -15.10 -6.93 -9.51
C THR A 131 -13.75 -7.21 -8.83
N ARG A 132 -13.17 -6.17 -8.21
CA ARG A 132 -11.84 -6.23 -7.61
C ARG A 132 -11.60 -5.15 -6.57
N ALA A 133 -10.55 -5.30 -5.77
CA ALA A 133 -10.01 -4.21 -4.97
C ALA A 133 -8.98 -3.42 -5.78
N ILE A 134 -9.07 -2.10 -5.71
CA ILE A 134 -8.08 -1.16 -6.24
C ILE A 134 -7.37 -0.57 -5.04
N ALA A 135 -6.06 -0.77 -4.90
CA ALA A 135 -5.27 -0.31 -3.77
C ALA A 135 -4.37 0.87 -4.16
N MET A 136 -4.29 1.88 -3.30
CA MET A 136 -3.38 3.02 -3.47
C MET A 136 -2.87 3.55 -2.14
N VAL A 137 -1.61 4.00 -2.14
CA VAL A 137 -1.05 4.77 -1.03
C VAL A 137 -1.21 6.25 -1.38
N ALA A 138 -2.10 6.94 -0.67
CA ALA A 138 -2.73 8.20 -1.12
C ALA A 138 -2.48 9.40 -0.19
N ASP A 139 -1.42 9.36 0.59
CA ASP A 139 -1.02 10.41 1.55
C ASP A 139 0.05 11.37 1.01
N GLN A 140 0.46 11.23 -0.25
CA GLN A 140 1.43 12.11 -0.91
C GLN A 140 0.77 13.01 -1.96
N GLU A 141 1.35 14.20 -2.16
CA GLU A 141 0.92 15.12 -3.20
C GLU A 141 1.24 14.56 -4.61
N PRO A 142 0.29 14.62 -5.56
CA PRO A 142 0.57 14.30 -6.95
C PRO A 142 1.37 15.45 -7.60
N THR A 143 2.69 15.29 -7.71
CA THR A 143 3.59 16.36 -8.22
C THR A 143 3.28 16.80 -9.65
N ASN A 144 2.77 15.91 -10.50
CA ASN A 144 2.59 16.13 -11.93
C ASN A 144 1.12 16.17 -12.38
N SER A 145 0.17 16.27 -11.45
CA SER A 145 -1.25 16.42 -11.82
C SER A 145 -1.60 17.90 -11.97
N GLU A 146 -2.17 18.27 -13.11
CA GLU A 146 -2.72 19.60 -13.34
C GLU A 146 -3.99 19.86 -12.50
N ARG A 147 -4.68 18.78 -12.11
CA ARG A 147 -5.88 18.84 -11.26
C ARG A 147 -5.52 18.35 -9.87
N LYS A 148 -5.37 19.29 -8.94
CA LYS A 148 -5.11 19.02 -7.51
C LYS A 148 -6.34 19.42 -6.70
N HIS A 149 -6.78 18.54 -5.81
CA HIS A 149 -7.77 18.90 -4.80
C HIS A 149 -7.02 19.33 -3.53
N TRP A 150 -7.18 20.59 -3.14
CA TRP A 150 -6.61 21.11 -1.91
C TRP A 150 -7.50 20.75 -0.73
N THR A 151 -6.91 20.15 0.29
CA THR A 151 -7.61 19.79 1.53
C THR A 151 -6.72 20.04 2.73
N ARG A 152 -7.31 20.06 3.93
CA ARG A 152 -6.57 20.24 5.18
C ARG A 152 -5.92 18.92 5.58
N PHE A 153 -4.59 18.90 5.60
CA PHE A 153 -3.80 17.80 6.14
C PHE A 153 -3.07 18.26 7.42
N LEU A 154 -3.57 17.78 8.57
CA LEU A 154 -3.13 18.08 9.95
C LEU A 154 -3.20 19.56 10.37
#